data_AF-A0A397IUI2-F1
#
_entry.id   AF-A0A397IUI2-F1
#
_cell.length_a   1.000
_cell.length_b   1.000
_cell.length_c   1.000
_cell.angle_alpha   90.00
_cell.angle_beta   90.00
_cell.angle_gamma   90.00
#
_symmetry.space_group_name_H-M   'P 1'
#
loop_
_entity.id
_entity.type
_entity.pdbx_description
1 polymer ?
#
loop_
_entity_poly.entity_id
_entity_poly.type
_entity_poly.pdbx_seq_one_letter_code
_entity_poly.pdbx_strand_id
1 'polypeptide(L)'
;MTSPKSTQKITDKLKQKNKHLRHKSVKNLPKKWYAKCKVHAFSFEFEKKSDSNPTSVIRKNVSSNGFVSAIIHAYNLHQHLRFSPDDVWLTVAQGVSRHILNSAERFRNLFVNHEGKEDIEVITDDILREDKGKIIGNWPQVIAKLSDVTDERIKKVGLKQLLECDFSTSTNTSITASQIVLLDAMKEYFTYDVMFSCGIPKVTLDGTLEDWLHLQEKVVKIRDLGLKLGFWLDRLEPVIAQFVSTYKGDVDEKFWNMAVFNVPYGCGGFQKEPQWNGWIGALFPYNASGERITENKIVPDEMPSGLVQVPFNLIPRKGALKLSFVAGFFGARQDKVNKEYVVSPVIGWYIADESKSKSSSSENSQFK
;
A
#
# COMPACT_ATOMS: atom_id res chain seq x y z
N MET A 1 29.32 -10.93 -7.65
CA MET A 1 27.95 -11.50 -7.74
C MET A 1 26.93 -10.41 -7.52
N THR A 2 25.75 -10.51 -8.13
CA THR A 2 24.54 -9.78 -7.72
C THR A 2 23.96 -10.44 -6.46
N SER A 3 23.31 -9.67 -5.59
CA SER A 3 22.54 -10.23 -4.48
C SER A 3 21.45 -11.19 -5.00
N PRO A 4 21.14 -12.28 -4.29
CA PRO A 4 20.04 -13.16 -4.63
C PRO A 4 18.71 -12.41 -4.56
N LYS A 5 17.81 -12.75 -5.49
CA LYS A 5 16.46 -12.19 -5.61
C LYS A 5 15.63 -12.97 -6.64
N SER A 6 14.32 -13.03 -6.43
CA SER A 6 13.34 -13.39 -7.45
C SER A 6 12.74 -12.13 -8.08
N THR A 7 12.31 -12.18 -9.34
CA THR A 7 11.66 -11.02 -10.01
C THR A 7 10.57 -11.53 -10.93
N GLN A 8 9.33 -11.21 -10.58
CA GLN A 8 8.15 -11.70 -11.27
C GLN A 8 7.39 -10.57 -11.96
N LYS A 9 6.86 -10.90 -13.13
CA LYS A 9 5.85 -10.09 -13.81
C LYS A 9 4.49 -10.53 -13.28
N ILE A 10 3.70 -9.58 -12.80
CA ILE A 10 2.37 -9.86 -12.24
C ILE A 10 1.31 -9.86 -13.34
N THR A 11 1.38 -8.91 -14.27
CA THR A 11 0.34 -8.72 -15.29
C THR A 11 0.85 -7.92 -16.50
N ASP A 12 0.28 -8.18 -17.67
CA ASP A 12 0.42 -7.34 -18.89
C ASP A 12 -0.65 -6.24 -18.99
N LYS A 13 -1.74 -6.35 -18.20
CA LYS A 13 -2.91 -5.47 -18.29
C LYS A 13 -2.60 -4.03 -17.88
N LEU A 14 -1.53 -3.81 -17.11
CA LEU A 14 -1.12 -2.51 -16.60
C LEU A 14 0.16 -1.99 -17.25
N LYS A 15 0.04 -0.87 -17.96
CA LYS A 15 1.19 -0.17 -18.54
C LYS A 15 2.00 0.55 -17.45
N GLN A 16 3.18 0.00 -17.13
CA GLN A 16 4.07 0.50 -16.09
C GLN A 16 4.37 2.02 -16.25
N LYS A 17 3.91 2.86 -15.31
CA LYS A 17 4.05 4.32 -15.43
C LYS A 17 5.47 4.73 -15.01
N ASN A 18 6.38 4.82 -15.98
CA ASN A 18 7.78 5.23 -15.78
C ASN A 18 7.94 6.73 -15.47
N LYS A 19 7.32 7.18 -14.38
CA LYS A 19 7.27 8.56 -13.88
C LYS A 19 8.22 8.74 -12.70
N HIS A 20 9.26 9.55 -12.89
CA HIS A 20 10.14 9.99 -11.81
C HIS A 20 9.37 10.85 -10.80
N LEU A 21 9.48 10.52 -9.52
CA LEU A 21 8.88 11.26 -8.42
C LEU A 21 9.85 12.32 -7.86
N ARG A 22 9.32 13.42 -7.30
CA ARG A 22 10.19 14.41 -6.63
C ARG A 22 10.74 13.81 -5.35
N HIS A 23 12.07 13.74 -5.21
CA HIS A 23 12.76 13.23 -4.04
C HIS A 23 13.07 14.32 -2.99
N LYS A 24 13.42 13.88 -1.77
CA LYS A 24 13.97 14.69 -0.66
C LYS A 24 15.12 13.89 -0.02
N SER A 25 16.22 14.54 0.38
CA SER A 25 17.28 13.83 1.11
C SER A 25 16.80 13.44 2.51
N VAL A 26 17.07 12.19 2.90
CA VAL A 26 16.88 11.65 4.25
C VAL A 26 17.74 12.41 5.27
N LYS A 27 18.89 12.99 4.89
CA LYS A 27 19.65 13.90 5.76
C LYS A 27 18.87 15.16 6.17
N ASN A 28 17.78 15.48 5.47
CA ASN A 28 16.86 16.56 5.80
C ASN A 28 15.52 16.08 6.42
N LEU A 29 15.29 14.76 6.56
CA LEU A 29 14.12 14.24 7.28
C LEU A 29 14.19 14.56 8.78
N PRO A 30 15.27 14.20 9.52
CA PRO A 30 15.39 14.56 10.93
C PRO A 30 15.29 16.07 11.16
N LYS A 31 15.87 16.90 10.29
CA LYS A 31 15.74 18.37 10.39
C LYS A 31 14.29 18.89 10.30
N LYS A 32 13.38 18.15 9.67
CA LYS A 32 11.97 18.57 9.52
C LYS A 32 11.03 17.96 10.58
N TRP A 33 11.34 16.76 11.08
CA TRP A 33 10.63 16.17 12.22
C TRP A 33 11.11 16.73 13.57
N TYR A 34 12.40 17.05 13.66
CA TYR A 34 13.08 17.47 14.89
C TYR A 34 13.69 18.88 14.75
N ALA A 35 12.86 19.87 14.44
CA ALA A 35 13.24 21.29 14.47
C ALA A 35 13.60 21.81 15.89
N LYS A 36 13.76 20.92 16.88
CA LYS A 36 14.05 21.19 18.30
C LYS A 36 15.06 20.21 18.95
N CYS A 37 15.59 19.21 18.23
CA CYS A 37 16.47 18.17 18.80
C CYS A 37 17.69 17.92 17.89
N LYS A 38 18.86 17.69 18.51
CA LYS A 38 20.11 17.32 17.82
C LYS A 38 20.10 15.83 17.47
N VAL A 39 20.65 15.48 16.31
CA VAL A 39 20.97 14.09 15.92
C VAL A 39 22.44 13.83 16.19
N HIS A 40 22.77 12.68 16.79
CA HIS A 40 24.13 12.30 17.19
C HIS A 40 24.73 11.18 16.33
N ALA A 41 23.90 10.24 15.85
CA ALA A 41 24.30 9.15 14.96
C ALA A 41 23.13 8.72 14.06
N PHE A 42 23.41 8.13 12.90
CA PHE A 42 22.40 7.52 12.02
C PHE A 42 23.00 6.48 11.07
N SER A 43 22.17 5.55 10.59
CA SER A 43 22.45 4.68 9.44
C SER A 43 21.17 4.39 8.66
N PHE A 44 21.31 4.10 7.37
CA PHE A 44 20.19 3.89 6.44
C PHE A 44 20.58 2.89 5.35
N GLU A 45 19.62 2.08 4.92
CA GLU A 45 19.82 1.12 3.85
C GLU A 45 19.68 1.79 2.48
N PHE A 46 20.84 2.08 1.89
CA PHE A 46 21.00 2.46 0.49
C PHE A 46 21.99 1.48 -0.15
N GLU A 47 21.62 0.90 -1.30
CA GLU A 47 22.52 -0.01 -2.02
C GLU A 47 23.80 0.72 -2.43
N LYS A 48 24.97 0.17 -2.09
CA LYS A 48 26.29 0.76 -2.38
C LYS A 48 26.65 0.84 -3.89
N LYS A 49 25.68 0.60 -4.79
CA LYS A 49 25.84 0.50 -6.25
C LYS A 49 24.57 0.94 -7.00
N SER A 50 24.17 2.19 -6.83
CA SER A 50 23.21 2.84 -7.72
C SER A 50 23.66 4.26 -8.03
N ASP A 51 23.50 4.68 -9.28
CA ASP A 51 23.74 6.06 -9.73
C ASP A 51 22.58 7.01 -9.34
N SER A 52 21.52 6.48 -8.73
CA SER A 52 20.52 7.27 -8.01
C SER A 52 21.13 7.86 -6.72
N ASN A 53 20.73 9.09 -6.39
CA ASN A 53 21.33 9.85 -5.29
C ASN A 53 21.07 9.15 -3.93
N PRO A 54 22.07 8.45 -3.33
CA PRO A 54 21.86 7.32 -2.41
C PRO A 54 21.66 7.78 -0.96
N THR A 55 20.89 8.85 -0.79
CA THR A 55 20.49 9.42 0.50
C THR A 55 19.09 10.02 0.43
N SER A 56 18.21 9.56 -0.47
CA SER A 56 16.93 10.22 -0.76
C SER A 56 15.73 9.28 -0.83
N VAL A 57 14.56 9.83 -0.47
CA VAL A 57 13.24 9.18 -0.52
C VAL A 57 12.25 10.07 -1.26
N ILE A 58 11.12 9.51 -1.68
CA ILE A 58 10.00 10.22 -2.30
C ILE A 58 9.52 11.35 -1.37
N ARG A 59 9.31 12.56 -1.93
CA ARG A 59 9.03 13.76 -1.12
C ARG A 59 7.67 13.69 -0.44
N LYS A 60 6.63 13.31 -1.19
CA LYS A 60 5.27 13.04 -0.72
C LYS A 60 5.10 11.51 -0.58
N ASN A 61 5.38 10.98 0.61
CA ASN A 61 4.92 9.63 0.96
C ASN A 61 3.39 9.67 1.09
N VAL A 62 2.72 8.54 0.82
CA VAL A 62 1.26 8.38 0.99
C VAL A 62 0.87 7.78 2.35
N SER A 63 1.84 7.38 3.18
CA SER A 63 1.64 6.96 4.56
C SER A 63 2.80 7.43 5.47
N SER A 64 2.56 7.41 6.78
CA SER A 64 3.58 7.50 7.83
C SER A 64 4.55 6.31 7.78
N ASN A 65 4.09 5.14 7.30
CA ASN A 65 4.88 3.93 7.13
C ASN A 65 5.50 3.89 5.72
N GLY A 66 6.81 3.64 5.64
CA GLY A 66 7.56 3.64 4.38
C GLY A 66 7.38 2.39 3.52
N PHE A 67 7.12 1.22 4.12
CA PHE A 67 6.82 -0.01 3.38
C PHE A 67 5.42 0.04 2.78
N VAL A 68 4.43 0.48 3.57
CA VAL A 68 3.08 0.83 3.09
C VAL A 68 3.14 1.86 1.95
N SER A 69 3.95 2.91 2.11
CA SER A 69 4.17 3.90 1.05
C SER A 69 4.77 3.30 -0.22
N ALA A 70 5.70 2.34 -0.12
CA ALA A 70 6.28 1.68 -1.28
C ALA A 70 5.24 0.85 -2.04
N ILE A 71 4.44 0.05 -1.33
CA ILE A 71 3.35 -0.77 -1.89
C ILE A 71 2.34 0.13 -2.63
N ILE A 72 1.86 1.20 -2.00
CA ILE A 72 0.82 2.07 -2.58
C ILE A 72 1.38 2.93 -3.73
N HIS A 73 2.65 3.37 -3.67
CA HIS A 73 3.28 4.02 -4.81
C HIS A 73 3.41 3.06 -6.01
N ALA A 74 3.75 1.79 -5.78
CA ALA A 74 3.75 0.78 -6.84
C ALA A 74 2.33 0.49 -7.38
N TYR A 75 1.32 0.45 -6.51
CA TYR A 75 -0.08 0.18 -6.85
C TYR A 75 -0.74 1.33 -7.64
N ASN A 76 -0.75 2.56 -7.10
CA ASN A 76 -1.44 3.70 -7.72
C ASN A 76 -0.74 4.20 -9.01
N LEU A 77 0.56 3.94 -9.14
CA LEU A 77 1.37 4.38 -10.28
C LEU A 77 1.88 3.21 -11.15
N HIS A 78 1.39 1.99 -10.96
CA HIS A 78 1.87 0.79 -11.68
C HIS A 78 3.40 0.74 -11.80
N GLN A 79 4.11 0.81 -10.68
CA GLN A 79 5.57 0.77 -10.66
C GLN A 79 6.06 -0.60 -10.21
N HIS A 80 7.32 -0.91 -10.52
CA HIS A 80 7.92 -2.17 -10.11
C HIS A 80 8.19 -2.08 -8.60
N LEU A 81 7.49 -2.88 -7.79
CA LEU A 81 7.69 -2.96 -6.34
C LEU A 81 8.94 -3.81 -6.04
N ARG A 82 9.78 -3.41 -5.08
CA ARG A 82 10.93 -4.20 -4.63
C ARG A 82 11.14 -4.11 -3.13
N PHE A 83 11.20 -5.26 -2.45
CA PHE A 83 11.39 -5.36 -0.99
C PHE A 83 12.05 -6.68 -0.59
N SER A 84 12.51 -6.77 0.66
CA SER A 84 13.22 -7.90 1.24
C SER A 84 12.42 -8.63 2.35
N PRO A 85 12.90 -9.80 2.83
CA PRO A 85 12.40 -10.43 4.04
C PRO A 85 12.52 -9.54 5.29
N ASP A 86 13.51 -8.65 5.35
CA ASP A 86 13.70 -7.71 6.47
C ASP A 86 12.63 -6.61 6.50
N ASP A 87 12.18 -6.12 5.34
CA ASP A 87 11.05 -5.17 5.25
C ASP A 87 9.75 -5.78 5.81
N VAL A 88 9.51 -7.06 5.51
CA VAL A 88 8.36 -7.78 6.05
C VAL A 88 8.57 -8.10 7.54
N TRP A 89 9.73 -8.66 7.91
CA TRP A 89 10.00 -9.05 9.30
C TRP A 89 10.02 -7.86 10.26
N LEU A 90 10.56 -6.71 9.85
CA LEU A 90 10.57 -5.51 10.69
C LEU A 90 9.15 -4.98 10.91
N THR A 91 8.28 -5.07 9.90
CA THR A 91 6.85 -4.73 10.02
C THR A 91 6.15 -5.67 11.00
N VAL A 92 6.41 -6.98 10.93
CA VAL A 92 5.88 -7.98 11.88
C VAL A 92 6.42 -7.75 13.30
N ALA A 93 7.72 -7.52 13.45
CA ALA A 93 8.34 -7.25 14.75
C ALA A 93 7.81 -5.97 15.41
N GLN A 94 7.52 -4.92 14.61
CA GLN A 94 6.82 -3.73 15.07
C GLN A 94 5.38 -4.05 15.52
N GLY A 95 4.66 -4.93 14.81
CA GLY A 95 3.33 -5.42 15.21
C GLY A 95 3.34 -6.17 16.55
N VAL A 96 4.31 -7.08 16.76
CA VAL A 96 4.50 -7.78 18.04
C VAL A 96 4.89 -6.82 19.17
N SER A 97 5.79 -5.87 18.90
CA SER A 97 6.16 -4.83 19.86
C SER A 97 4.96 -3.96 20.26
N ARG A 98 4.14 -3.54 19.30
CA ARG A 98 2.89 -2.79 19.53
C ARG A 98 1.89 -3.61 20.35
N HIS A 99 1.77 -4.91 20.11
CA HIS A 99 0.94 -5.81 20.92
C HIS A 99 1.39 -5.86 22.39
N ILE A 100 2.69 -6.05 22.64
CA ILE A 100 3.25 -6.11 24.00
C ILE A 100 3.03 -4.77 24.72
N LEU A 101 3.30 -3.64 24.05
CA LEU A 101 3.07 -2.30 24.61
C LEU A 101 1.57 -2.04 24.92
N ASN A 102 0.67 -2.35 23.99
CA ASN A 102 -0.77 -2.18 24.19
C ASN A 102 -1.34 -3.17 25.25
N SER A 103 -0.59 -4.21 25.61
CA SER A 103 -0.94 -5.15 26.68
C SER A 103 -0.33 -4.78 28.05
N ALA A 104 0.68 -3.90 28.08
CA ALA A 104 1.36 -3.49 29.31
C ALA A 104 0.41 -2.77 30.30
N GLU A 105 -0.54 -1.98 29.77
CA GLU A 105 -1.65 -1.41 30.55
C GLU A 105 -3.02 -2.06 30.25
N ARG A 106 -3.04 -3.40 30.38
CA ARG A 106 -3.98 -4.11 31.28
C ARG A 106 -5.41 -4.38 30.78
N PHE A 107 -6.00 -5.46 31.33
CA PHE A 107 -7.46 -5.66 31.42
C PHE A 107 -8.12 -4.63 32.38
N ARG A 108 -8.14 -3.34 32.04
CA ARG A 108 -9.06 -2.38 32.68
C ARG A 108 -9.80 -1.56 31.63
N ASN A 109 -11.12 -1.78 31.62
CA ASN A 109 -12.15 -0.92 31.04
C ASN A 109 -12.21 -1.02 29.51
N LEU A 110 -12.93 -1.97 28.90
CA LEU A 110 -14.41 -2.17 28.83
C LEU A 110 -15.00 -1.56 27.53
N PHE A 111 -16.14 -2.13 27.08
CA PHE A 111 -17.11 -1.62 26.08
C PHE A 111 -16.81 -1.81 24.56
N VAL A 112 -17.89 -2.00 23.77
CA VAL A 112 -18.04 -2.36 22.31
C VAL A 112 -19.50 -2.01 21.86
N ASN A 113 -20.07 -2.20 20.66
CA ASN A 113 -19.75 -2.89 19.37
C ASN A 113 -20.62 -2.33 18.19
N HIS A 114 -20.22 -2.47 16.91
CA HIS A 114 -21.11 -2.41 15.71
C HIS A 114 -20.45 -2.88 14.38
N GLU A 115 -21.23 -3.03 13.29
CA GLU A 115 -20.96 -3.85 12.07
C GLU A 115 -21.07 -3.08 10.71
N GLY A 116 -20.55 -3.61 9.57
CA GLY A 116 -20.79 -3.05 8.21
C GLY A 116 -19.95 -3.58 7.00
N LYS A 117 -20.54 -3.59 5.77
CA LYS A 117 -20.08 -4.16 4.45
C LYS A 117 -20.89 -3.53 3.26
N GLU A 118 -20.63 -3.60 1.95
CA GLU A 118 -19.54 -3.98 0.98
C GLU A 118 -19.85 -3.35 -0.42
N ASP A 119 -18.93 -3.30 -1.43
CA ASP A 119 -19.20 -2.81 -2.84
C ASP A 119 -18.20 -3.39 -3.92
N ILE A 120 -18.54 -3.38 -5.23
CA ILE A 120 -17.75 -3.94 -6.39
C ILE A 120 -18.03 -3.21 -7.75
N GLU A 121 -17.02 -3.00 -8.64
CA GLU A 121 -17.20 -2.47 -10.02
C GLU A 121 -16.16 -2.94 -11.10
N VAL A 122 -16.12 -2.33 -12.31
CA VAL A 122 -15.55 -2.83 -13.60
C VAL A 122 -14.58 -1.81 -14.28
N ILE A 123 -13.74 -2.25 -15.26
CA ILE A 123 -12.56 -1.51 -15.79
C ILE A 123 -12.46 -1.51 -17.33
N THR A 124 -12.01 -0.40 -17.96
CA THR A 124 -11.80 -0.26 -19.43
C THR A 124 -10.49 0.48 -19.84
N ASP A 125 -9.38 0.23 -19.14
CA ASP A 125 -8.14 1.04 -19.23
C ASP A 125 -7.24 0.82 -20.48
N ASP A 126 -7.58 -0.09 -21.39
CA ASP A 126 -6.78 -0.38 -22.59
C ASP A 126 -6.93 0.68 -23.72
N ILE A 127 -7.84 1.65 -23.55
CA ILE A 127 -8.43 2.39 -24.67
C ILE A 127 -8.27 3.93 -24.60
N LEU A 128 -8.27 4.52 -23.40
CA LEU A 128 -8.32 5.98 -23.20
C LEU A 128 -7.12 6.52 -22.40
N ARG A 129 -6.77 7.79 -22.60
CA ARG A 129 -5.80 8.56 -21.79
C ARG A 129 -6.20 10.03 -21.71
N GLU A 130 -5.78 10.74 -20.67
CA GLU A 130 -5.93 12.19 -20.59
C GLU A 130 -4.68 12.92 -21.16
N ASP A 131 -4.87 14.00 -21.93
CA ASP A 131 -3.87 15.04 -22.17
C ASP A 131 -4.52 16.43 -21.97
N LYS A 132 -4.00 17.20 -21.00
CA LYS A 132 -4.36 18.61 -20.73
C LYS A 132 -5.87 18.88 -20.66
N GLY A 133 -6.63 18.09 -19.89
CA GLY A 133 -8.08 18.28 -19.74
C GLY A 133 -8.91 17.84 -20.95
N LYS A 134 -8.34 17.07 -21.88
CA LYS A 134 -9.09 16.32 -22.91
C LYS A 134 -8.77 14.84 -22.80
N ILE A 135 -9.79 14.00 -22.86
CA ILE A 135 -9.64 12.53 -22.88
C ILE A 135 -9.56 12.07 -24.34
N ILE A 136 -8.43 11.47 -24.70
CA ILE A 136 -8.03 11.10 -26.06
C ILE A 136 -7.78 9.59 -26.11
N GLY A 137 -8.53 8.87 -26.94
CA GLY A 137 -8.33 7.44 -27.16
C GLY A 137 -9.37 6.86 -28.11
N ASN A 138 -9.41 5.54 -28.23
CA ASN A 138 -10.32 4.85 -29.15
C ASN A 138 -11.72 4.69 -28.54
N TRP A 139 -12.40 5.82 -28.26
CA TRP A 139 -13.77 5.89 -27.74
C TRP A 139 -14.76 4.83 -28.28
N PRO A 140 -14.82 4.54 -29.61
CA PRO A 140 -15.61 3.43 -30.15
C PRO A 140 -15.47 2.09 -29.40
N GLN A 141 -14.25 1.76 -28.96
CA GLN A 141 -13.92 0.47 -28.34
C GLN A 141 -14.32 0.40 -26.86
N VAL A 142 -14.43 1.54 -26.15
CA VAL A 142 -15.02 1.56 -24.79
C VAL A 142 -16.51 1.31 -24.89
N ILE A 143 -17.14 2.02 -25.82
CA ILE A 143 -18.57 2.09 -25.99
C ILE A 143 -19.13 0.77 -26.55
N ALA A 144 -18.36 0.07 -27.40
CA ALA A 144 -18.64 -1.33 -27.76
C ALA A 144 -18.67 -2.27 -26.53
N LYS A 145 -17.62 -2.25 -25.68
CA LYS A 145 -17.57 -3.11 -24.48
C LYS A 145 -18.73 -2.83 -23.50
N LEU A 146 -19.12 -1.57 -23.33
CA LEU A 146 -20.27 -1.20 -22.51
C LEU A 146 -21.60 -1.69 -23.11
N SER A 147 -21.72 -1.64 -24.43
CA SER A 147 -22.86 -2.17 -25.18
C SER A 147 -22.99 -3.71 -25.02
N ASP A 148 -21.88 -4.44 -25.19
CA ASP A 148 -21.85 -5.92 -25.03
C ASP A 148 -22.30 -6.35 -23.63
N VAL A 149 -21.71 -5.76 -22.57
CA VAL A 149 -22.05 -6.07 -21.16
C VAL A 149 -23.48 -5.67 -20.79
N THR A 150 -24.09 -4.75 -21.55
CA THR A 150 -25.49 -4.36 -21.38
C THR A 150 -26.44 -5.38 -22.02
N ASP A 151 -26.13 -5.91 -23.21
CA ASP A 151 -26.93 -6.95 -23.89
C ASP A 151 -26.98 -8.25 -23.07
N GLU A 152 -25.83 -8.67 -22.51
CA GLU A 152 -25.72 -9.86 -21.63
C GLU A 152 -26.67 -9.82 -20.41
N ARG A 153 -27.12 -8.64 -19.99
CA ARG A 153 -27.96 -8.42 -18.80
C ARG A 153 -29.44 -8.21 -19.12
N ILE A 154 -29.81 -8.18 -20.40
CA ILE A 154 -31.18 -7.89 -20.87
C ILE A 154 -31.89 -9.19 -21.26
N LYS A 155 -33.07 -9.45 -20.67
CA LYS A 155 -33.86 -10.67 -20.93
C LYS A 155 -34.43 -10.79 -22.35
N LYS A 156 -34.20 -9.81 -23.22
CA LYS A 156 -34.50 -9.86 -24.66
C LYS A 156 -33.21 -10.05 -25.45
N VAL A 157 -33.00 -11.26 -25.94
CA VAL A 157 -31.93 -11.57 -26.90
C VAL A 157 -32.04 -10.65 -28.12
N GLY A 158 -30.93 -10.05 -28.52
CA GLY A 158 -30.81 -9.29 -29.77
C GLY A 158 -31.12 -7.80 -29.71
N LEU A 159 -31.26 -7.19 -28.52
CA LEU A 159 -31.51 -5.75 -28.43
C LEU A 159 -30.31 -4.92 -28.88
N LYS A 160 -29.07 -5.35 -28.56
CA LYS A 160 -27.86 -4.74 -29.10
C LYS A 160 -27.79 -4.85 -30.61
N GLN A 161 -28.01 -6.04 -31.18
CA GLN A 161 -27.97 -6.23 -32.64
C GLN A 161 -29.09 -5.46 -33.38
N LEU A 162 -30.17 -5.07 -32.70
CA LEU A 162 -31.24 -4.23 -33.26
C LEU A 162 -30.93 -2.71 -33.19
N LEU A 163 -30.10 -2.28 -32.24
CA LEU A 163 -29.78 -0.86 -32.02
C LEU A 163 -28.39 -0.45 -32.50
N GLU A 164 -27.45 -1.40 -32.65
CA GLU A 164 -26.09 -1.18 -33.17
C GLU A 164 -26.09 -1.05 -34.69
N CYS A 165 -25.46 0.00 -35.24
CA CYS A 165 -25.42 0.26 -36.68
C CYS A 165 -24.49 -0.73 -37.42
N ASP A 166 -25.06 -1.72 -38.10
CA ASP A 166 -24.34 -2.71 -38.93
C ASP A 166 -24.34 -2.41 -40.44
N PHE A 167 -25.08 -1.38 -40.87
CA PHE A 167 -25.31 -1.01 -42.27
C PHE A 167 -24.02 -0.81 -43.10
N SER A 168 -24.11 -0.97 -44.42
CA SER A 168 -22.98 -0.80 -45.35
C SER A 168 -22.39 0.62 -45.43
N THR A 169 -23.09 1.62 -44.89
CA THR A 169 -22.62 3.01 -44.74
C THR A 169 -22.07 3.31 -43.35
N SER A 170 -22.07 2.33 -42.44
CA SER A 170 -21.63 2.51 -41.06
C SER A 170 -20.14 2.81 -40.97
N THR A 171 -19.82 3.74 -40.09
CA THR A 171 -18.45 4.10 -39.70
C THR A 171 -18.25 3.78 -38.23
N ASN A 172 -17.00 3.73 -37.76
CA ASN A 172 -16.72 3.59 -36.33
C ASN A 172 -17.50 4.64 -35.50
N THR A 173 -17.67 5.86 -36.01
CA THR A 173 -18.46 6.92 -35.36
C THR A 173 -19.95 6.60 -35.24
N SER A 174 -20.58 6.04 -36.28
CA SER A 174 -22.02 5.70 -36.21
C SER A 174 -22.26 4.44 -35.37
N ILE A 175 -21.37 3.45 -35.43
CA ILE A 175 -21.34 2.30 -34.53
C ILE A 175 -21.28 2.80 -33.07
N THR A 176 -20.33 3.68 -32.76
CA THR A 176 -20.19 4.31 -31.43
C THR A 176 -21.47 5.04 -31.00
N ALA A 177 -22.04 5.88 -31.86
CA ALA A 177 -23.25 6.63 -31.54
C ALA A 177 -24.44 5.71 -31.25
N SER A 178 -24.59 4.65 -32.04
CA SER A 178 -25.67 3.66 -31.89
C SER A 178 -25.56 2.84 -30.60
N GLN A 179 -24.33 2.52 -30.18
CA GLN A 179 -24.01 1.89 -28.91
C GLN A 179 -24.28 2.83 -27.71
N ILE A 180 -24.01 4.14 -27.83
CA ILE A 180 -24.44 5.13 -26.82
C ILE A 180 -25.98 5.14 -26.70
N VAL A 181 -26.72 5.01 -27.80
CA VAL A 181 -28.20 4.99 -27.78
C VAL A 181 -28.74 3.74 -27.05
N LEU A 182 -28.08 2.58 -27.12
CA LEU A 182 -28.43 1.43 -26.27
C LEU A 182 -28.25 1.76 -24.78
N LEU A 183 -27.15 2.40 -24.40
CA LEU A 183 -26.90 2.80 -23.00
C LEU A 183 -27.91 3.86 -22.53
N ASP A 184 -28.26 4.83 -23.39
CA ASP A 184 -29.25 5.87 -23.07
C ASP A 184 -30.67 5.28 -22.85
N ALA A 185 -31.04 4.25 -23.61
CA ALA A 185 -32.28 3.51 -23.44
C ALA A 185 -32.33 2.69 -22.13
N MET A 186 -31.18 2.44 -21.50
CA MET A 186 -31.03 1.57 -20.33
C MET A 186 -30.59 2.29 -19.04
N LYS A 187 -30.24 3.58 -19.10
CA LYS A 187 -29.76 4.41 -17.98
C LYS A 187 -30.70 4.50 -16.76
N GLU A 188 -32.01 4.34 -16.96
CA GLU A 188 -33.00 4.32 -15.87
C GLU A 188 -32.98 3.00 -15.07
N TYR A 189 -32.22 2.00 -15.54
CA TYR A 189 -32.06 0.68 -14.91
C TYR A 189 -30.62 0.42 -14.44
N PHE A 190 -29.62 1.14 -14.98
CA PHE A 190 -28.21 0.96 -14.67
C PHE A 190 -27.47 2.30 -14.55
N THR A 191 -26.71 2.48 -13.46
CA THR A 191 -25.67 3.51 -13.36
C THR A 191 -24.44 3.08 -14.18
N TYR A 192 -23.72 4.03 -14.76
CA TYR A 192 -22.55 3.80 -15.60
C TYR A 192 -21.35 4.64 -15.14
N ASP A 193 -20.63 4.16 -14.12
CA ASP A 193 -19.38 4.79 -13.65
C ASP A 193 -18.15 4.29 -14.41
N VAL A 194 -17.11 5.14 -14.50
CA VAL A 194 -15.87 4.86 -15.24
C VAL A 194 -14.67 5.17 -14.36
N MET A 195 -14.06 4.13 -13.80
CA MET A 195 -12.93 4.25 -12.86
C MET A 195 -11.58 3.96 -13.53
N PHE A 196 -10.55 4.72 -13.14
CA PHE A 196 -9.15 4.37 -13.44
C PHE A 196 -8.72 3.13 -12.65
N SER A 197 -8.04 2.18 -13.28
CA SER A 197 -7.45 1.05 -12.56
C SER A 197 -6.23 1.47 -11.72
N CYS A 198 -6.01 0.74 -10.62
CA CYS A 198 -4.74 0.69 -9.89
C CYS A 198 -4.19 -0.74 -9.93
N GLY A 199 -2.97 -0.96 -9.43
CA GLY A 199 -2.39 -2.31 -9.35
C GLY A 199 -0.87 -2.36 -9.62
N ILE A 200 -0.26 -3.49 -9.28
CA ILE A 200 1.19 -3.72 -9.31
C ILE A 200 1.53 -4.60 -10.53
N PRO A 201 2.23 -4.10 -11.56
CA PRO A 201 2.54 -4.88 -12.76
C PRO A 201 3.70 -5.87 -12.58
N LYS A 202 4.58 -5.64 -11.59
CA LYS A 202 5.88 -6.31 -11.48
C LYS A 202 6.43 -6.20 -10.05
N VAL A 203 7.05 -7.27 -9.55
CA VAL A 203 7.67 -7.31 -8.22
C VAL A 203 9.08 -7.91 -8.27
N THR A 204 9.99 -7.41 -7.43
CA THR A 204 11.23 -8.08 -7.05
C THR A 204 11.21 -8.39 -5.56
N LEU A 205 11.49 -9.64 -5.22
CA LEU A 205 11.67 -10.09 -3.85
C LEU A 205 13.17 -10.36 -3.67
N ASP A 206 13.87 -9.50 -2.92
CA ASP A 206 15.29 -9.68 -2.63
C ASP A 206 15.51 -10.83 -1.62
N GLY A 207 16.76 -11.27 -1.46
CA GLY A 207 17.11 -12.41 -0.59
C GLY A 207 17.05 -13.75 -1.31
N THR A 208 17.32 -14.82 -0.57
CA THR A 208 17.25 -16.23 -1.02
C THR A 208 15.87 -16.83 -0.75
N LEU A 209 15.54 -17.98 -1.35
CA LEU A 209 14.28 -18.68 -1.03
C LEU A 209 14.27 -19.11 0.44
N GLU A 210 15.43 -19.48 0.96
CA GLU A 210 15.69 -19.88 2.32
C GLU A 210 15.35 -18.75 3.31
N ASP A 211 15.67 -17.49 2.97
CA ASP A 211 15.28 -16.31 3.78
C ASP A 211 13.75 -16.13 3.82
N TRP A 212 13.05 -16.33 2.70
CA TRP A 212 11.58 -16.23 2.62
C TRP A 212 10.87 -17.39 3.34
N LEU A 213 11.43 -18.61 3.31
CA LEU A 213 10.94 -19.75 4.09
C LEU A 213 11.20 -19.54 5.59
N HIS A 214 12.36 -19.01 5.97
CA HIS A 214 12.66 -18.70 7.37
C HIS A 214 11.83 -17.52 7.91
N LEU A 215 11.48 -16.54 7.08
CA LEU A 215 10.47 -15.53 7.40
C LEU A 215 9.12 -16.17 7.74
N GLN A 216 8.65 -17.13 6.92
CA GLN A 216 7.39 -17.85 7.16
C GLN A 216 7.44 -18.66 8.46
N GLU A 217 8.52 -19.40 8.69
CA GLU A 217 8.78 -20.16 9.93
C GLU A 217 8.77 -19.24 11.17
N LYS A 218 9.44 -18.08 11.10
CA LYS A 218 9.48 -17.10 12.19
C LYS A 218 8.12 -16.49 12.50
N VAL A 219 7.25 -16.32 11.51
CA VAL A 219 5.87 -15.84 11.73
C VAL A 219 5.03 -16.89 12.47
N VAL A 220 5.09 -18.15 12.04
CA VAL A 220 4.39 -19.25 12.73
C VAL A 220 4.82 -19.36 14.19
N LYS A 221 6.14 -19.26 14.47
CA LYS A 221 6.72 -19.28 15.82
C LYS A 221 6.27 -18.13 16.75
N ILE A 222 5.57 -17.10 16.25
CA ILE A 222 4.93 -16.08 17.10
C ILE A 222 3.75 -16.68 17.88
N ARG A 223 3.08 -17.72 17.35
CA ARG A 223 1.98 -18.41 18.04
C ARG A 223 2.45 -19.06 19.35
N ASP A 224 3.65 -19.64 19.33
CA ASP A 224 4.28 -20.33 20.48
C ASP A 224 4.62 -19.40 21.65
N LEU A 225 4.72 -18.08 21.42
CA LEU A 225 5.03 -17.09 22.44
C LEU A 225 3.87 -16.82 23.42
N GLY A 226 2.71 -17.46 23.25
CA GLY A 226 1.55 -17.33 24.14
C GLY A 226 0.82 -15.98 24.07
N LEU A 227 1.24 -15.08 23.17
CA LEU A 227 0.74 -13.70 23.04
C LEU A 227 -0.70 -13.56 22.50
N LYS A 228 -1.43 -14.67 22.27
CA LYS A 228 -2.83 -14.68 21.79
C LYS A 228 -3.05 -13.85 20.49
N LEU A 229 -2.04 -13.80 19.63
CA LEU A 229 -2.01 -13.01 18.39
C LEU A 229 -2.78 -13.61 17.19
N GLY A 230 -3.53 -14.70 17.39
CA GLY A 230 -4.26 -15.41 16.31
C GLY A 230 -5.07 -14.49 15.40
N PHE A 231 -5.86 -13.56 15.96
CA PHE A 231 -6.68 -12.58 15.24
C PHE A 231 -5.93 -11.72 14.19
N TRP A 232 -4.60 -11.68 14.26
CA TRP A 232 -3.72 -11.06 13.29
C TRP A 232 -2.94 -12.10 12.48
N LEU A 233 -2.37 -13.13 13.11
CA LEU A 233 -1.57 -14.15 12.44
C LEU A 233 -2.39 -14.95 11.41
N ASP A 234 -3.67 -15.21 11.69
CA ASP A 234 -4.61 -15.86 10.77
C ASP A 234 -4.86 -15.03 9.49
N ARG A 235 -4.62 -13.71 9.53
CA ARG A 235 -4.67 -12.79 8.38
C ARG A 235 -3.31 -12.63 7.70
N LEU A 236 -2.23 -12.62 8.49
CA LEU A 236 -0.85 -12.40 8.04
C LEU A 236 -0.27 -13.61 7.30
N GLU A 237 -0.42 -14.82 7.84
CA GLU A 237 0.23 -16.03 7.31
C GLU A 237 -0.12 -16.33 5.83
N PRO A 238 -1.37 -16.16 5.35
CA PRO A 238 -1.69 -16.26 3.93
C PRO A 238 -0.94 -15.26 3.04
N VAL A 239 -0.66 -14.05 3.53
CA VAL A 239 0.09 -13.01 2.80
C VAL A 239 1.58 -13.38 2.71
N ILE A 240 2.15 -13.92 3.78
CA ILE A 240 3.52 -14.43 3.78
C ILE A 240 3.65 -15.64 2.83
N ALA A 241 2.67 -16.55 2.83
CA ALA A 241 2.63 -17.68 1.91
C ALA A 241 2.59 -17.22 0.44
N GLN A 242 1.79 -16.20 0.11
CA GLN A 242 1.74 -15.61 -1.23
C GLN A 242 3.07 -14.95 -1.66
N PHE A 243 3.81 -14.33 -0.75
CA PHE A 243 5.18 -13.86 -1.04
C PHE A 243 6.13 -15.03 -1.34
N VAL A 244 6.02 -16.14 -0.61
CA VAL A 244 6.83 -17.36 -0.84
C VAL A 244 6.48 -18.04 -2.18
N SER A 245 5.19 -18.17 -2.53
CA SER A 245 4.76 -18.66 -3.86
C SER A 245 5.28 -17.76 -4.98
N THR A 246 5.10 -16.43 -4.83
CA THR A 246 5.60 -15.46 -5.81
C THR A 246 7.13 -15.56 -5.97
N TYR A 247 7.89 -15.76 -4.89
CA TYR A 247 9.34 -15.96 -5.01
C TYR A 247 9.67 -17.18 -5.89
N LYS A 248 8.94 -18.29 -5.73
CA LYS A 248 9.09 -19.53 -6.50
C LYS A 248 8.63 -19.42 -7.96
N GLY A 249 7.94 -18.32 -8.35
CA GLY A 249 7.38 -18.13 -9.68
C GLY A 249 5.91 -18.57 -9.82
N ASP A 250 5.25 -18.94 -8.71
CA ASP A 250 3.82 -19.18 -8.63
C ASP A 250 3.12 -17.85 -8.30
N VAL A 251 2.57 -17.19 -9.33
CA VAL A 251 2.18 -15.77 -9.26
C VAL A 251 0.66 -15.61 -9.30
N ASP A 252 0.08 -15.32 -8.15
CA ASP A 252 -1.33 -14.92 -8.03
C ASP A 252 -1.52 -13.44 -8.44
N GLU A 253 -1.89 -13.21 -9.70
CA GLU A 253 -2.25 -11.88 -10.23
C GLU A 253 -3.33 -11.20 -9.38
N LYS A 254 -4.29 -11.99 -8.87
CA LYS A 254 -5.45 -11.49 -8.11
C LYS A 254 -4.99 -10.95 -6.76
N PHE A 255 -4.17 -11.71 -6.04
CA PHE A 255 -3.54 -11.29 -4.78
C PHE A 255 -2.78 -9.97 -4.94
N TRP A 256 -1.85 -9.88 -5.89
CA TRP A 256 -1.01 -8.67 -6.04
C TRP A 256 -1.81 -7.42 -6.40
N ASN A 257 -2.90 -7.57 -7.15
CA ASN A 257 -3.80 -6.47 -7.49
C ASN A 257 -4.93 -6.28 -6.47
N MET A 258 -4.97 -7.05 -5.39
CA MET A 258 -5.80 -6.84 -4.18
C MET A 258 -4.98 -6.28 -2.99
N ALA A 259 -3.87 -5.57 -3.26
CA ALA A 259 -3.00 -5.04 -2.20
C ALA A 259 -3.69 -3.96 -1.35
N VAL A 260 -4.32 -2.97 -1.99
CA VAL A 260 -4.95 -1.83 -1.31
C VAL A 260 -6.45 -2.04 -1.11
N PHE A 261 -7.12 -2.68 -2.08
CA PHE A 261 -8.55 -2.98 -2.05
C PHE A 261 -8.82 -4.49 -2.19
N ASN A 262 -9.96 -4.97 -1.69
CA ASN A 262 -10.38 -6.37 -1.80
C ASN A 262 -10.92 -6.74 -3.19
N VAL A 263 -11.08 -5.77 -4.10
CA VAL A 263 -11.38 -5.97 -5.52
C VAL A 263 -10.07 -5.87 -6.31
N PRO A 264 -9.74 -6.84 -7.19
CA PRO A 264 -8.54 -6.78 -8.02
C PRO A 264 -8.54 -5.53 -8.89
N TYR A 265 -7.40 -4.83 -8.92
CA TYR A 265 -7.20 -3.57 -9.64
C TYR A 265 -8.02 -2.37 -9.12
N GLY A 266 -8.73 -2.54 -8.00
CA GLY A 266 -9.61 -1.54 -7.43
C GLY A 266 -8.91 -0.22 -7.13
N CYS A 267 -9.64 0.88 -7.31
CA CYS A 267 -9.19 2.24 -7.05
C CYS A 267 -10.15 2.91 -6.07
N GLY A 268 -9.66 3.89 -5.30
CA GLY A 268 -10.49 4.62 -4.35
C GLY A 268 -11.46 5.55 -5.07
N GLY A 269 -12.71 5.11 -5.24
CA GLY A 269 -13.83 5.95 -5.68
C GLY A 269 -14.27 6.95 -4.62
N PHE A 270 -15.41 7.62 -4.84
CA PHE A 270 -15.96 8.64 -3.94
C PHE A 270 -16.60 8.06 -2.66
N GLN A 271 -15.90 7.15 -1.97
CA GLN A 271 -16.29 6.71 -0.63
C GLN A 271 -16.25 7.89 0.34
N LYS A 272 -17.30 8.00 1.16
CA LYS A 272 -17.51 9.09 2.12
C LYS A 272 -16.39 9.20 3.17
N GLU A 273 -15.76 8.06 3.46
CA GLU A 273 -14.53 7.92 4.24
C GLU A 273 -13.61 6.97 3.46
N PRO A 274 -12.34 7.34 3.19
CA PRO A 274 -11.44 6.48 2.42
C PRO A 274 -10.97 5.31 3.30
N GLN A 275 -11.29 4.08 2.90
CA GLN A 275 -10.85 2.87 3.60
C GLN A 275 -10.07 1.95 2.66
N TRP A 276 -8.94 1.41 3.13
CA TRP A 276 -8.24 0.30 2.46
C TRP A 276 -8.70 -1.01 3.07
N ASN A 277 -9.10 -1.97 2.25
CA ASN A 277 -9.62 -3.27 2.67
C ASN A 277 -8.91 -4.47 1.98
N GLY A 278 -7.87 -4.20 1.18
CA GLY A 278 -6.98 -5.21 0.60
C GLY A 278 -5.96 -5.76 1.60
N TRP A 279 -5.09 -6.67 1.15
CA TRP A 279 -4.20 -7.41 2.06
C TRP A 279 -3.17 -6.56 2.81
N ILE A 280 -2.96 -5.29 2.45
CA ILE A 280 -2.07 -4.39 3.21
C ILE A 280 -2.48 -4.23 4.69
N GLY A 281 -3.77 -4.39 5.01
CA GLY A 281 -4.27 -4.43 6.40
C GLY A 281 -3.88 -5.69 7.18
N ALA A 282 -3.47 -6.77 6.52
CA ALA A 282 -2.98 -8.00 7.15
C ALA A 282 -1.59 -7.84 7.80
N LEU A 283 -0.81 -6.86 7.33
CA LEU A 283 0.54 -6.59 7.86
C LEU A 283 0.51 -6.05 9.30
N PHE A 284 -0.65 -5.62 9.81
CA PHE A 284 -0.79 -4.90 11.08
C PHE A 284 -1.82 -5.54 12.03
N PRO A 285 -1.47 -5.73 13.32
CA PRO A 285 -2.43 -6.13 14.35
C PRO A 285 -3.23 -4.95 14.92
N TYR A 286 -2.70 -3.72 14.78
CA TYR A 286 -3.26 -2.50 15.37
C TYR A 286 -3.13 -1.30 14.44
N ASN A 287 -4.09 -0.37 14.53
CA ASN A 287 -4.01 0.93 13.89
C ASN A 287 -3.10 1.90 14.69
N ALA A 288 -3.00 3.16 14.24
CA ALA A 288 -2.22 4.21 14.90
C ALA A 288 -2.72 4.51 16.32
N SER A 289 -4.04 4.52 16.56
CA SER A 289 -4.66 4.68 17.88
C SER A 289 -4.31 3.55 18.85
N GLY A 290 -4.04 2.35 18.34
CA GLY A 290 -3.79 1.14 19.12
C GLY A 290 -5.01 0.20 19.22
N GLU A 291 -6.03 0.43 18.41
CA GLU A 291 -7.24 -0.39 18.28
C GLU A 291 -6.96 -1.61 17.39
N ARG A 292 -7.64 -2.73 17.65
CA ARG A 292 -7.38 -4.00 16.95
C ARG A 292 -7.89 -3.96 15.52
N ILE A 293 -7.02 -4.29 14.57
CA ILE A 293 -7.41 -4.59 13.20
C ILE A 293 -7.90 -6.04 13.18
N THR A 294 -9.21 -6.24 13.05
CA THR A 294 -9.88 -7.56 13.06
C THR A 294 -10.19 -8.09 11.66
N GLU A 295 -10.56 -7.20 10.74
CA GLU A 295 -10.62 -7.45 9.30
C GLU A 295 -9.43 -6.74 8.62
N ASN A 296 -9.15 -6.99 7.34
CA ASN A 296 -8.07 -6.27 6.62
C ASN A 296 -8.42 -4.79 6.28
N LYS A 297 -9.38 -4.20 7.00
CA LYS A 297 -9.85 -2.82 6.88
C LYS A 297 -8.99 -1.87 7.71
N ILE A 298 -8.54 -0.75 7.13
CA ILE A 298 -7.84 0.34 7.83
C ILE A 298 -8.03 1.67 7.10
N VAL A 299 -8.17 2.77 7.85
CA VAL A 299 -8.21 4.14 7.29
C VAL A 299 -6.77 4.62 7.01
N PRO A 300 -6.47 5.29 5.88
CA PRO A 300 -5.12 5.72 5.50
C PRO A 300 -4.37 6.52 6.57
N ASP A 301 -5.06 7.44 7.24
CA ASP A 301 -4.50 8.32 8.27
C ASP A 301 -4.31 7.59 9.62
N GLU A 302 -4.96 6.45 9.81
CA GLU A 302 -4.75 5.55 10.95
C GLU A 302 -3.63 4.53 10.73
N MET A 303 -2.87 4.61 9.63
CA MET A 303 -1.71 3.73 9.44
C MET A 303 -0.68 3.89 10.55
N PRO A 304 -0.30 2.81 11.26
CA PRO A 304 0.69 2.89 12.33
C PRO A 304 2.04 3.36 11.79
N SER A 305 2.69 4.24 12.55
CA SER A 305 4.03 4.76 12.22
C SER A 305 5.00 3.63 11.87
N GLY A 306 5.66 3.74 10.71
CA GLY A 306 6.75 2.83 10.36
C GLY A 306 8.01 3.00 11.21
N LEU A 307 8.05 3.99 12.11
CA LEU A 307 9.13 4.26 13.05
C LEU A 307 8.69 3.95 14.49
N VAL A 308 9.56 3.27 15.23
CA VAL A 308 9.48 3.09 16.69
C VAL A 308 10.53 3.96 17.40
N GLN A 309 10.22 4.44 18.59
CA GLN A 309 11.09 5.28 19.41
C GLN A 309 11.28 4.66 20.81
N VAL A 310 12.52 4.60 21.29
CA VAL A 310 12.89 4.12 22.63
C VAL A 310 13.71 5.20 23.33
N PRO A 311 13.19 5.86 24.39
CA PRO A 311 13.95 6.84 25.15
C PRO A 311 15.02 6.16 26.02
N PHE A 312 16.16 6.81 26.21
CA PHE A 312 17.23 6.33 27.09
C PHE A 312 18.05 7.47 27.69
N ASN A 313 18.67 7.21 28.85
CA ASN A 313 19.60 8.15 29.48
C ASN A 313 21.05 7.70 29.20
N LEU A 314 21.82 8.54 28.52
CA LEU A 314 23.27 8.36 28.40
C LEU A 314 23.95 9.08 29.56
N ILE A 315 24.77 8.38 30.35
CA ILE A 315 25.37 8.92 31.59
C ILE A 315 26.90 9.07 31.44
N PRO A 316 27.40 10.15 30.81
CA PRO A 316 28.82 10.48 30.81
C PRO A 316 29.24 11.14 32.15
N ARG A 317 30.56 11.20 32.40
CA ARG A 317 31.18 11.79 33.61
C ARG A 317 30.86 13.27 33.90
N LYS A 318 30.05 13.96 33.07
CA LYS A 318 29.68 15.38 33.21
C LYS A 318 28.16 15.62 33.23
N GLY A 319 27.35 14.59 33.55
CA GLY A 319 25.90 14.70 33.70
C GLY A 319 25.11 13.99 32.60
N ALA A 320 23.91 13.52 32.93
CA ALA A 320 23.12 12.67 32.05
C ALA A 320 22.47 13.43 30.87
N LEU A 321 22.45 12.79 29.70
CA LEU A 321 21.79 13.26 28.49
C LEU A 321 20.56 12.38 28.21
N LYS A 322 19.40 13.02 28.02
CA LYS A 322 18.18 12.35 27.59
C LYS A 322 18.14 12.21 26.08
N LEU A 323 18.21 10.97 25.59
CA LEU A 323 18.29 10.64 24.18
C LEU A 323 17.13 9.70 23.79
N SER A 324 17.00 9.44 22.50
CA SER A 324 16.10 8.43 21.95
C SER A 324 16.76 7.69 20.80
N PHE A 325 16.66 6.36 20.83
CA PHE A 325 16.83 5.53 19.64
C PHE A 325 15.54 5.64 18.81
N VAL A 326 15.66 5.83 17.50
CA VAL A 326 14.52 5.73 16.58
C VAL A 326 14.92 4.87 15.40
N ALA A 327 14.10 3.87 15.07
CA ALA A 327 14.39 2.90 14.01
C ALA A 327 13.11 2.51 13.24
N GLY A 328 13.28 2.07 11.99
CA GLY A 328 12.16 1.64 11.13
C GLY A 328 12.22 2.23 9.72
N PHE A 329 11.04 2.45 9.13
CA PHE A 329 10.86 2.91 7.75
C PHE A 329 10.78 4.43 7.63
N PHE A 330 11.66 5.03 6.81
CA PHE A 330 11.75 6.49 6.62
C PHE A 330 10.94 7.02 5.42
N GLY A 331 10.31 6.11 4.68
CA GLY A 331 9.59 6.36 3.44
C GLY A 331 9.92 5.29 2.40
N ALA A 332 9.58 5.59 1.15
CA ALA A 332 10.01 4.80 0.00
C ALA A 332 11.01 5.59 -0.86
N ARG A 333 12.00 4.92 -1.44
CA ARG A 333 12.88 5.43 -2.49
C ARG A 333 12.42 4.93 -3.86
N GLN A 334 12.83 5.62 -4.93
CA GLN A 334 12.56 5.21 -6.29
C GLN A 334 13.87 5.19 -7.09
N ASP A 335 14.37 4.00 -7.39
CA ASP A 335 15.61 3.76 -8.12
C ASP A 335 15.32 3.48 -9.60
N LYS A 336 16.30 3.71 -10.49
CA LYS A 336 16.14 3.50 -11.93
C LYS A 336 16.96 2.30 -12.40
N VAL A 337 16.32 1.13 -12.47
CA VAL A 337 16.95 -0.15 -12.83
C VAL A 337 16.50 -0.54 -14.24
N ASN A 338 17.45 -0.88 -15.13
CA ASN A 338 17.15 -1.33 -16.50
C ASN A 338 16.19 -0.41 -17.29
N LYS A 339 16.31 0.92 -17.08
CA LYS A 339 15.45 2.01 -17.61
C LYS A 339 14.07 2.15 -16.93
N GLU A 340 13.60 1.17 -16.18
CA GLU A 340 12.38 1.22 -15.38
C GLU A 340 12.57 1.98 -14.06
N TYR A 341 11.48 2.49 -13.48
CA TYR A 341 11.47 2.94 -12.08
C TYR A 341 10.98 1.85 -11.14
N VAL A 342 11.81 1.54 -10.15
CA VAL A 342 11.59 0.54 -9.10
C VAL A 342 11.40 1.26 -7.78
N VAL A 343 10.36 0.91 -7.01
CA VAL A 343 10.02 1.53 -5.72
C VAL A 343 10.34 0.55 -4.60
N SER A 344 11.09 1.02 -3.60
CA SER A 344 11.46 0.24 -2.42
C SER A 344 11.25 1.02 -1.12
N PRO A 345 10.94 0.35 0.00
CA PRO A 345 11.09 0.94 1.33
C PRO A 345 12.53 1.42 1.61
N VAL A 346 12.69 2.20 2.68
CA VAL A 346 14.00 2.56 3.24
C VAL A 346 13.99 2.35 4.75
N ILE A 347 14.64 1.27 5.19
CA ILE A 347 14.96 0.99 6.58
C ILE A 347 16.12 1.90 7.04
N GLY A 348 16.12 2.26 8.33
CA GLY A 348 17.27 2.84 8.99
C GLY A 348 17.06 3.06 10.48
N TRP A 349 18.00 3.79 11.09
CA TRP A 349 17.92 4.22 12.48
C TRP A 349 18.73 5.50 12.72
N TYR A 350 18.42 6.20 13.81
CA TYR A 350 19.21 7.32 14.32
C TYR A 350 19.09 7.45 15.84
N ILE A 351 20.02 8.22 16.42
CA ILE A 351 20.02 8.65 17.82
C ILE A 351 19.85 10.16 17.83
N ALA A 352 18.88 10.66 18.58
CA ALA A 352 18.62 12.10 18.78
C ALA A 352 18.39 12.45 20.26
N ASP A 353 18.38 13.74 20.60
CA ASP A 353 17.87 14.19 21.91
C ASP A 353 16.39 13.79 22.07
N GLU A 354 15.97 13.49 23.30
CA GLU A 354 14.56 13.23 23.62
C GLU A 354 13.68 14.45 23.26
N SER A 355 12.71 14.24 22.38
CA SER A 355 11.77 15.29 21.96
C SER A 355 10.72 15.56 23.04
N LYS A 356 10.67 16.80 23.55
CA LYS A 356 9.59 17.28 24.42
C LYS A 356 8.27 17.45 23.63
N SER A 357 7.66 16.34 23.21
CA SER A 357 6.22 16.29 22.94
C SER A 357 5.46 16.49 24.25
N LYS A 358 4.30 17.15 24.21
CA LYS A 358 3.44 17.28 25.40
C LYS A 358 2.86 15.91 25.75
N SER A 359 3.14 15.41 26.95
CA SER A 359 2.42 14.27 27.53
C SER A 359 0.99 14.69 27.84
N SER A 360 0.01 14.11 27.15
CA SER A 360 -1.42 14.41 27.32
C SER A 360 -2.02 13.64 28.51
N SER A 361 -1.40 13.74 29.68
CA SER A 361 -1.92 13.25 30.97
C SER A 361 -1.10 13.84 32.14
N SER A 362 -1.79 14.02 33.28
CA SER A 362 -1.26 14.46 34.60
C SER A 362 -0.89 15.94 34.83
N GLU A 363 -1.82 16.86 34.59
CA GLU A 363 -2.00 18.02 35.48
C GLU A 363 -3.31 17.84 36.25
N ASN A 364 -3.22 17.36 37.51
CA ASN A 364 -4.35 17.38 38.45
C ASN A 364 -3.85 17.35 39.90
N SER A 365 -3.23 18.43 40.35
CA SER A 365 -3.02 18.72 41.77
C SER A 365 -2.84 20.23 41.98
N GLN A 366 -3.42 20.74 43.07
CA GLN A 366 -3.30 22.13 43.55
C GLN A 366 -3.87 23.23 42.62
N PHE A 367 -5.15 23.57 42.83
CA PHE A 367 -5.47 24.76 43.62
C PHE A 367 -6.67 24.46 44.54
N LYS A 368 -6.87 25.34 45.53
CA LYS A 368 -7.69 25.12 46.76
C LYS A 368 -9.12 24.68 46.51
#